data_AF-A0A7Y9ITG3-F1
#
_entry.id   AF-A0A7Y9ITG3-F1
#
_cell.length_a   1.000
_cell.length_b   1.000
_cell.length_c   1.000
_cell.angle_alpha   90.00
_cell.angle_beta   90.00
_cell.angle_gamma   90.00
#
_symmetry.space_group_name_H-M   'P 1'
#
loop_
_entity.id
_entity.type
_entity.pdbx_description
1 polymer ?
#
loop_
_entity_poly.entity_id
_entity_poly.type
_entity_poly.pdbx_seq_one_letter_code
_entity_poly.pdbx_strand_id
1 'polypeptide(L)'
;MQGILWGTAGAIILRVILIAFAVTMLGIPFLKVVGGLLLFWIGIKLLIPEDDAHNVEGGSTLMSAIKTIIIADFVMSLDNVIAIAAAAQRADEAHQLGLVIFGLLVSVPIIVWGSTIVLKLIDRFPVVIILGGALLGWIAGGMLVTDVATERYLIAPTALANYRTELTYAAEILGALIVVVVGLAIAKRKKTTTTPHAV
;
A
#
# COMPACT_ATOMS: atom_id res chain seq x y z
N MET A 1 -2.31 22.38 21.83
CA MET A 1 -1.03 22.03 21.15
C MET A 1 -0.34 20.82 21.79
N GLN A 2 -0.26 20.71 23.13
CA GLN A 2 0.36 19.55 23.79
C GLN A 2 -0.32 18.20 23.47
N GLY A 3 -1.66 18.15 23.36
CA GLY A 3 -2.38 16.92 22.98
C GLY A 3 -2.06 16.40 21.57
N ILE A 4 -1.81 17.29 20.61
CA ILE A 4 -1.42 16.91 19.24
C ILE A 4 0.02 16.39 19.23
N LEU A 5 0.91 16.99 20.02
CA LEU A 5 2.31 16.57 20.11
C LEU A 5 2.45 15.18 20.76
N TRP A 6 1.74 14.95 21.87
CA TRP A 6 1.70 13.64 22.55
C TRP A 6 0.97 12.58 21.72
N GLY A 7 -0.11 12.96 21.02
CA GLY A 7 -0.80 12.06 20.08
C GLY A 7 0.09 11.66 18.90
N THR A 8 0.83 12.61 18.32
CA THR A 8 1.75 12.35 17.21
C THR A 8 2.93 11.49 17.67
N ALA A 9 3.53 11.80 18.82
CA ALA A 9 4.62 11.00 19.39
C ALA A 9 4.17 9.55 19.71
N GLY A 10 2.98 9.39 20.31
CA GLY A 10 2.40 8.07 20.57
C GLY A 10 2.12 7.28 19.29
N ALA A 11 1.56 7.94 18.27
CA ALA A 11 1.30 7.32 16.96
C ALA A 11 2.60 6.87 16.26
N ILE A 12 3.68 7.66 16.36
CA ILE A 12 4.99 7.28 15.83
C ILE A 12 5.52 6.03 16.55
N ILE A 13 5.50 6.01 17.88
CA ILE A 13 5.99 4.86 18.66
C ILE A 13 5.19 3.60 18.30
N LEU A 14 3.86 3.71 18.22
CA LEU A 14 3.01 2.59 17.82
C LEU A 14 3.38 2.09 16.41
N ARG A 15 3.63 3.00 15.46
CA ARG A 15 4.11 2.62 14.12
C ARG A 15 5.46 1.92 14.18
N VAL A 16 6.43 2.37 14.99
CA VAL A 16 7.72 1.67 15.14
C VAL A 16 7.49 0.22 15.59
N ILE A 17 6.66 0.03 16.61
CA ILE A 17 6.38 -1.30 17.18
C ILE A 17 5.69 -2.19 16.14
N LEU A 18 4.65 -1.69 15.47
CA LEU A 18 3.92 -2.44 14.45
C LEU A 18 4.81 -2.81 13.26
N ILE A 19 5.67 -1.90 12.81
CA ILE A 19 6.60 -2.13 11.70
C ILE A 19 7.65 -3.17 12.10
N ALA A 20 8.26 -3.04 13.28
CA ALA A 20 9.25 -4.00 13.76
C ALA A 20 8.66 -5.42 13.86
N PHE A 21 7.42 -5.53 14.33
CA PHE A 21 6.68 -6.80 14.35
C PHE A 21 6.34 -7.30 12.93
N ALA A 22 5.91 -6.41 12.03
CA ALA A 22 5.61 -6.78 10.64
C ALA A 22 6.86 -7.29 9.89
N VAL A 23 8.04 -6.69 10.09
CA VAL A 23 9.32 -7.14 9.51
C VAL A 23 9.62 -8.58 9.89
N THR A 24 9.42 -8.95 11.15
CA THR A 24 9.67 -10.33 11.60
C THR A 24 8.61 -11.29 11.05
N MET A 25 7.37 -10.83 10.87
CA MET A 25 6.31 -11.61 10.24
C MET A 25 6.51 -11.82 8.73
N LEU A 26 7.25 -10.95 8.02
CA LEU A 26 7.53 -11.09 6.58
C LEU A 26 8.29 -12.37 6.20
N GLY A 27 8.91 -13.05 7.18
CA GLY A 27 9.47 -14.40 7.00
C GLY A 27 8.42 -15.51 6.92
N ILE A 28 7.15 -15.23 7.26
CA ILE A 28 6.06 -16.19 7.22
C ILE A 28 5.63 -16.40 5.76
N PRO A 29 5.61 -17.65 5.26
CA PRO A 29 5.16 -17.94 3.90
C PRO A 29 3.72 -17.49 3.68
N PHE A 30 3.41 -17.03 2.46
CA PHE A 30 2.10 -16.52 2.01
C PHE A 30 1.71 -15.14 2.55
N LEU A 31 2.46 -14.55 3.49
CA LEU A 31 2.10 -13.23 4.01
C LEU A 31 2.21 -12.15 2.94
N LYS A 32 3.26 -12.20 2.09
CA LYS A 32 3.41 -11.25 0.99
C LYS A 32 2.39 -11.49 -0.11
N VAL A 33 1.99 -12.74 -0.35
CA VAL A 33 0.91 -13.06 -1.29
C VAL A 33 -0.39 -12.39 -0.85
N VAL A 34 -0.79 -12.57 0.41
CA VAL A 34 -2.00 -11.93 0.96
C VAL A 34 -1.88 -10.40 0.91
N GLY A 35 -0.73 -9.86 1.30
CA GLY A 35 -0.44 -8.42 1.20
C GLY A 35 -0.55 -7.87 -0.22
N GLY A 36 0.00 -8.59 -1.20
CA GLY A 36 -0.06 -8.23 -2.62
C GLY A 36 -1.49 -8.23 -3.15
N LEU A 37 -2.30 -9.25 -2.79
CA LEU A 37 -3.72 -9.29 -3.15
C LEU A 37 -4.52 -8.13 -2.56
N LEU A 38 -4.23 -7.76 -1.31
CA LEU A 38 -4.84 -6.58 -0.67
C LEU A 38 -4.42 -5.28 -1.37
N LEU A 39 -3.14 -5.14 -1.74
CA LEU A 39 -2.65 -3.98 -2.49
C LEU A 39 -3.27 -3.88 -3.88
N PHE A 40 -3.49 -5.00 -4.58
CA PHE A 40 -4.24 -5.01 -5.83
C PHE A 40 -5.66 -4.46 -5.64
N TRP A 41 -6.34 -4.91 -4.58
CA TRP A 41 -7.68 -4.44 -4.26
C TRP A 41 -7.71 -2.93 -3.95
N ILE A 42 -6.77 -2.43 -3.13
CA ILE A 42 -6.66 -1.01 -2.81
C ILE A 42 -6.32 -0.19 -4.06
N GLY A 43 -5.36 -0.64 -4.86
CA GLY A 43 -4.97 0.04 -6.10
C GLY A 43 -6.14 0.16 -7.08
N ILE A 44 -6.93 -0.90 -7.26
CA ILE A 44 -8.13 -0.86 -8.10
C ILE A 44 -9.17 0.10 -7.49
N LYS A 45 -9.42 0.01 -6.17
CA LYS A 45 -10.41 0.85 -5.48
C LYS A 45 -10.04 2.33 -5.56
N LEU A 46 -8.76 2.67 -5.48
CA LEU A 46 -8.24 4.04 -5.59
C LEU A 46 -8.59 4.70 -6.92
N LEU A 47 -8.70 3.93 -8.01
CA LEU A 47 -9.05 4.45 -9.35
C LEU A 47 -10.55 4.58 -9.57
N ILE A 48 -11.36 3.95 -8.75
CA ILE A 48 -12.82 3.98 -8.86
C ILE A 48 -13.32 5.26 -8.18
N PRO A 49 -14.07 6.13 -8.89
CA PRO A 49 -14.72 7.26 -8.26
C PRO A 49 -15.64 6.76 -7.16
N GLU A 50 -15.46 7.28 -5.95
CA GLU A 50 -16.45 7.11 -4.89
C GLU A 50 -17.65 7.97 -5.25
N ASP A 51 -18.83 7.36 -5.34
CA ASP A 51 -20.07 8.12 -5.47
C ASP A 51 -20.29 8.81 -4.11
N ASP A 52 -20.52 10.13 -4.10
CA ASP A 52 -20.91 10.93 -2.93
C ASP A 52 -22.31 10.54 -2.39
N ALA A 53 -22.63 9.25 -2.36
CA ALA A 53 -23.74 8.67 -1.63
C ALA A 53 -23.25 8.18 -0.26
N HIS A 54 -22.57 9.05 0.48
CA HIS A 54 -22.55 8.97 1.92
C HIS A 54 -23.93 9.37 2.46
N ASN A 55 -24.94 8.54 2.20
CA ASN A 55 -26.02 8.41 3.16
C ASN A 55 -25.43 7.63 4.33
N VAL A 56 -24.68 8.32 5.18
CA VAL A 56 -24.34 7.82 6.50
C VAL A 56 -25.66 7.82 7.26
N GLU A 57 -26.44 6.75 7.11
CA GLU A 57 -27.38 6.37 8.16
C GLU A 57 -26.56 6.31 9.45
N GLY A 58 -26.90 7.22 10.37
CA GLY A 58 -26.15 7.48 11.58
C GLY A 58 -25.90 6.19 12.35
N GLY A 59 -24.63 5.76 12.39
CA GLY A 59 -24.28 4.54 13.10
C GLY A 59 -23.00 3.84 12.65
N SER A 60 -21.99 4.54 12.10
CA SER A 60 -20.65 3.94 12.12
C SER A 60 -20.17 3.93 13.57
N THR A 61 -20.45 2.85 14.28
CA THR A 61 -19.92 2.64 15.63
C THR A 61 -18.42 2.89 15.58
N LEU A 62 -17.87 3.52 16.63
CA LEU A 62 -16.42 3.79 16.76
C LEU A 62 -15.59 2.58 16.30
N MET A 63 -16.10 1.37 16.53
CA MET A 63 -15.57 0.08 16.08
C MET A 63 -15.38 -0.06 14.55
N SER A 64 -16.32 0.42 13.72
CA SER A 64 -16.21 0.41 12.26
C SER A 64 -15.13 1.37 11.76
N ALA A 65 -15.05 2.57 12.35
CA ALA A 65 -14.01 3.55 12.05
C ALA A 65 -12.63 3.05 12.49
N ILE A 66 -12.52 2.50 13.71
CA ILE A 66 -11.31 1.87 14.23
C ILE A 66 -10.88 0.70 13.34
N LYS A 67 -11.80 -0.18 12.94
CA LYS A 67 -11.51 -1.31 12.05
C LYS A 67 -10.99 -0.84 10.71
N THR A 68 -11.57 0.21 10.15
CA THR A 68 -11.12 0.81 8.88
C THR A 68 -9.74 1.42 9.02
N ILE A 69 -9.47 2.15 10.11
CA ILE A 69 -8.16 2.74 10.42
C ILE A 69 -7.10 1.65 10.60
N ILE A 70 -7.39 0.59 11.36
CA ILE A 70 -6.45 -0.51 11.60
C ILE A 70 -6.16 -1.26 10.28
N ILE A 71 -7.17 -1.54 9.45
CA ILE A 71 -6.96 -2.21 8.16
C ILE A 71 -6.16 -1.31 7.22
N ALA A 72 -6.49 -0.02 7.15
CA ALA A 72 -5.75 0.93 6.34
C ALA A 72 -4.30 1.06 6.81
N ASP A 73 -4.06 1.22 8.11
CA ASP A 73 -2.70 1.37 8.66
C ASP A 73 -1.93 0.04 8.65
N PHE A 74 -2.58 -1.13 8.67
CA PHE A 74 -1.94 -2.43 8.45
C PHE A 74 -1.49 -2.62 7.00
N VAL A 75 -2.36 -2.35 6.02
CA VAL A 75 -1.99 -2.49 4.60
C VAL A 75 -0.99 -1.41 4.17
N MET A 76 -1.14 -0.19 4.69
CA MET A 76 -0.23 0.95 4.51
C MET A 76 1.01 0.90 5.44
N SER A 77 1.10 -0.03 6.38
CA SER A 77 2.38 -0.29 7.08
C SER A 77 3.11 -1.43 6.41
N LEU A 78 2.41 -2.37 5.76
CA LEU A 78 3.04 -3.46 5.03
C LEU A 78 3.88 -2.97 3.85
N ASP A 79 3.38 -2.01 3.07
CA ASP A 79 4.12 -1.38 1.97
C ASP A 79 5.33 -0.56 2.46
N ASN A 80 5.16 0.20 3.54
CA ASN A 80 6.20 0.99 4.18
C ASN A 80 7.27 0.10 4.83
N VAL A 81 6.89 -1.04 5.40
CA VAL A 81 7.82 -2.05 5.91
C VAL A 81 8.61 -2.66 4.77
N ILE A 82 7.98 -3.01 3.65
CA ILE A 82 8.67 -3.63 2.51
C ILE A 82 9.65 -2.66 1.87
N ALA A 83 9.27 -1.38 1.75
CA ALA A 83 10.16 -0.32 1.27
C ALA A 83 11.37 -0.11 2.19
N ILE A 84 11.15 -0.07 3.51
CA ILE A 84 12.22 0.08 4.50
C ILE A 84 13.07 -1.20 4.58
N ALA A 85 12.48 -2.41 4.53
CA ALA A 85 13.20 -3.68 4.56
C ALA A 85 14.05 -3.88 3.31
N ALA A 86 13.56 -3.50 2.12
CA ALA A 86 14.33 -3.49 0.89
C ALA A 86 15.49 -2.46 0.92
N ALA A 87 15.29 -1.31 1.58
CA ALA A 87 16.35 -0.33 1.81
C ALA A 87 17.36 -0.80 2.87
N ALA A 88 16.89 -1.49 3.91
CA ALA A 88 17.66 -1.92 5.07
C ALA A 88 18.45 -3.21 4.84
N GLN A 89 18.06 -4.05 3.87
CA GLN A 89 18.87 -5.18 3.37
C GLN A 89 20.24 -4.75 2.81
N ARG A 90 20.46 -3.45 2.62
CA ARG A 90 21.75 -2.88 2.18
C ARG A 90 22.64 -2.42 3.34
N ALA A 91 22.20 -2.53 4.59
CA ALA A 91 22.92 -2.07 5.78
C ALA A 91 23.32 -3.24 6.71
N ASP A 92 24.47 -3.13 7.37
CA ASP A 92 24.97 -4.08 8.38
C ASP A 92 23.92 -4.37 9.48
N GLU A 93 23.80 -5.64 9.89
CA GLU A 93 22.82 -6.14 10.89
C GLU A 93 22.84 -5.35 12.20
N ALA A 94 24.01 -4.80 12.58
CA ALA A 94 24.18 -4.03 13.82
C ALA A 94 23.47 -2.65 13.81
N HIS A 95 23.18 -2.06 12.64
CA HIS A 95 22.60 -0.70 12.54
C HIS A 95 21.21 -0.68 11.89
N GLN A 96 20.70 -1.83 11.47
CA GLN A 96 19.45 -1.96 10.72
C GLN A 96 18.25 -1.37 11.47
N LEU A 97 18.09 -1.71 12.75
CA LEU A 97 17.00 -1.19 13.60
C LEU A 97 17.11 0.32 13.85
N GLY A 98 18.32 0.84 14.04
CA GLY A 98 18.54 2.28 14.22
C GLY A 98 18.15 3.10 12.99
N LEU A 99 18.50 2.60 11.80
CA LEU A 99 18.14 3.22 10.52
C LEU A 99 16.63 3.17 10.25
N VAL A 100 15.96 2.07 10.60
CA VAL A 100 14.50 1.93 10.51
C VAL A 100 13.80 2.96 11.39
N ILE A 101 14.22 3.09 12.66
CA ILE A 101 13.63 4.04 13.61
C ILE A 101 13.87 5.48 13.15
N PHE A 102 15.09 5.80 12.71
CA PHE A 102 15.42 7.12 12.19
C PHE A 102 14.59 7.46 10.93
N GLY A 103 14.52 6.54 9.97
CA GLY A 103 13.70 6.68 8.77
C GLY A 103 12.22 6.91 9.11
N LEU A 104 11.69 6.23 10.13
CA LEU A 104 10.31 6.41 10.57
C LEU A 104 10.07 7.75 11.30
N LEU A 105 11.01 8.17 12.14
CA LEU A 105 10.94 9.47 12.82
C LEU A 105 10.95 10.64 11.83
N VAL A 106 11.75 10.53 10.76
CA VAL A 106 11.84 11.54 9.71
C VAL A 106 10.66 11.47 8.74
N SER A 107 10.14 10.28 8.43
CA SER A 107 9.05 10.12 7.48
C SER A 107 7.72 10.71 7.96
N VAL A 108 7.41 10.63 9.26
CA VAL A 108 6.12 11.10 9.77
C VAL A 108 5.92 12.61 9.59
N PRO A 109 6.85 13.49 9.99
CA PRO A 109 6.75 14.93 9.70
C PRO A 109 6.66 15.22 8.20
N ILE A 110 7.43 14.50 7.38
CA ILE A 110 7.42 14.66 5.92
C ILE A 110 6.05 14.27 5.34
N ILE A 111 5.44 13.18 5.78
CA ILE A 111 4.11 12.75 5.33
C ILE A 111 3.05 13.77 5.78
N VAL A 112 3.11 14.24 7.02
CA VAL A 112 2.15 15.23 7.56
C VAL A 112 2.21 16.52 6.76
N TRP A 113 3.40 17.10 6.57
CA TRP A 113 3.55 18.34 5.80
C TRP A 113 3.35 18.13 4.29
N GLY A 114 3.92 17.06 3.76
CA GLY A 114 3.87 16.68 2.35
C GLY A 114 2.46 16.36 1.87
N SER A 115 1.57 15.85 2.74
CA SER A 115 0.17 15.56 2.41
C SER A 115 -0.55 16.78 1.82
N THR A 116 -0.26 17.98 2.33
CA THR A 116 -0.87 19.22 1.81
C THR A 116 -0.43 19.54 0.38
N ILE A 117 0.81 19.20 0.02
CA ILE A 117 1.34 19.34 -1.34
C ILE A 117 0.74 18.26 -2.24
N VAL A 118 0.69 17.01 -1.78
CA VAL A 118 0.12 15.88 -2.52
C VAL A 118 -1.36 16.13 -2.82
N LEU A 119 -2.14 16.62 -1.85
CA LEU A 119 -3.55 16.94 -2.04
C LEU A 119 -3.74 18.04 -3.10
N LYS A 120 -2.99 19.15 -3.00
CA LYS A 120 -3.00 20.20 -4.02
C LYS A 120 -2.60 19.68 -5.41
N LEU A 121 -1.66 18.73 -5.46
CA LEU A 121 -1.23 18.12 -6.70
C LEU A 121 -2.32 17.23 -7.30
N ILE A 122 -3.03 16.46 -6.49
CA ILE A 122 -4.18 15.64 -6.93
C ILE A 122 -5.29 16.54 -7.46
N ASP A 123 -5.63 17.62 -6.73
CA ASP A 123 -6.66 18.59 -7.14
C ASP A 123 -6.32 19.24 -8.49
N ARG A 124 -5.02 19.52 -8.72
CA ARG A 124 -4.55 20.13 -9.97
C ARG A 124 -4.37 19.12 -11.10
N PHE A 125 -3.93 17.91 -10.79
CA PHE A 125 -3.55 16.87 -11.74
C PHE A 125 -4.11 15.50 -11.31
N PRO A 126 -5.39 15.18 -11.65
CA PRO A 126 -6.02 13.92 -11.28
C PRO A 126 -5.30 12.66 -11.80
N VAL A 127 -4.43 12.80 -12.82
CA VAL A 127 -3.59 11.71 -13.33
C VAL A 127 -2.68 11.11 -12.25
N VAL A 128 -2.37 11.85 -11.19
CA VAL A 128 -1.57 11.37 -10.05
C VAL A 128 -2.24 10.19 -9.35
N ILE A 129 -3.58 10.12 -9.33
CA ILE A 129 -4.32 8.98 -8.76
C ILE A 129 -4.07 7.71 -9.59
N ILE A 130 -4.04 7.84 -10.92
CA ILE A 130 -3.77 6.73 -11.84
C ILE A 130 -2.33 6.23 -11.65
N LEU A 131 -1.37 7.15 -11.53
CA LEU A 131 0.02 6.81 -11.25
C LEU A 131 0.19 6.15 -9.88
N GLY A 132 -0.54 6.62 -8.86
CA GLY A 132 -0.57 6.01 -7.53
C GLY A 132 -1.09 4.58 -7.57
N GLY A 133 -2.19 4.31 -8.27
CA GLY A 133 -2.69 2.94 -8.42
C GLY A 133 -1.76 2.05 -9.25
N ALA A 134 -1.12 2.58 -10.29
CA ALA A 134 -0.10 1.86 -11.05
C ALA A 134 1.07 1.43 -10.15
N LEU A 135 1.54 2.34 -9.28
CA LEU A 135 2.59 2.05 -8.30
C LEU A 135 2.17 0.98 -7.29
N LEU A 136 0.93 1.03 -6.79
CA LEU A 136 0.39 -0.02 -5.90
C LEU A 136 0.34 -1.38 -6.61
N GLY A 137 -0.07 -1.41 -7.88
CA GLY A 137 -0.05 -2.61 -8.72
C GLY A 137 1.37 -3.15 -8.96
N TRP A 138 2.34 -2.26 -9.17
CA TRP A 138 3.76 -2.62 -9.30
C TRP A 138 4.26 -3.34 -8.05
N ILE A 139 4.07 -2.72 -6.88
CA ILE A 139 4.48 -3.29 -5.59
C ILE A 139 3.77 -4.63 -5.34
N ALA A 140 2.46 -4.68 -5.59
CA ALA A 140 1.66 -5.90 -5.43
C ALA A 140 2.17 -7.06 -6.29
N GLY A 141 2.49 -6.80 -7.56
CA GLY A 141 3.05 -7.79 -8.48
C GLY A 141 4.39 -8.34 -8.00
N GLY A 142 5.31 -7.47 -7.57
CA GLY A 142 6.59 -7.87 -6.99
C GLY A 142 6.45 -8.67 -5.69
N MET A 143 5.47 -8.32 -4.85
CA MET A 143 5.19 -9.06 -3.60
C MET A 143 4.74 -10.50 -3.83
N LEU A 144 3.98 -10.78 -4.90
CA LEU A 144 3.55 -12.15 -5.22
C LEU A 144 4.74 -13.04 -5.58
N VAL A 145 5.69 -12.52 -6.35
CA VAL A 145 6.86 -13.28 -6.83
C VAL A 145 7.91 -13.44 -5.73
N THR A 146 8.09 -12.42 -4.89
CA THR A 146 9.14 -12.38 -3.85
C THR A 146 8.70 -12.96 -2.49
N ASP A 147 7.52 -13.58 -2.41
CA ASP A 147 7.08 -14.34 -1.24
C ASP A 147 7.97 -15.57 -1.01
N VAL A 148 8.26 -15.87 0.25
CA VAL A 148 8.99 -17.07 0.69
C VAL A 148 8.34 -18.34 0.14
N ALA A 149 7.01 -18.41 0.10
CA ALA A 149 6.29 -19.56 -0.44
C ALA A 149 6.50 -19.69 -1.96
N THR A 150 6.36 -18.58 -2.69
CA THR A 150 6.55 -18.55 -4.15
C THR A 150 8.00 -18.90 -4.51
N GLU A 151 8.95 -18.31 -3.80
CA GLU A 151 10.37 -18.59 -3.97
C GLU A 151 10.67 -20.07 -3.72
N ARG A 152 10.18 -20.63 -2.60
CA ARG A 152 10.51 -21.99 -2.17
C ARG A 152 9.82 -23.08 -2.98
N TYR A 153 8.58 -22.87 -3.41
CA TYR A 153 7.78 -23.92 -4.06
C TYR A 153 7.68 -23.77 -5.58
N LEU A 154 7.77 -22.55 -6.12
CA LEU A 154 7.57 -22.29 -7.55
C LEU A 154 8.87 -21.95 -8.28
N ILE A 155 9.73 -21.11 -7.69
CA ILE A 155 10.92 -20.58 -8.36
C ILE A 155 12.16 -21.46 -8.14
N ALA A 156 12.54 -21.70 -6.88
CA ALA A 156 13.75 -22.44 -6.53
C ALA A 156 13.82 -23.89 -7.05
N PRO A 157 12.72 -24.68 -7.09
CA PRO A 157 12.77 -26.06 -7.58
C PRO A 157 12.68 -26.19 -9.11
N THR A 158 12.56 -25.09 -9.86
CA THR A 158 12.33 -25.12 -11.32
C THR A 158 13.39 -24.30 -12.07
N ALA A 159 13.42 -24.43 -13.41
CA ALA A 159 14.31 -23.61 -14.26
C ALA A 159 14.02 -22.10 -14.20
N LEU A 160 12.91 -21.70 -13.56
CA LEU A 160 12.51 -20.31 -13.34
C LEU A 160 13.48 -19.57 -12.41
N ALA A 161 14.27 -20.27 -11.58
CA ALA A 161 15.29 -19.67 -10.73
C ALA A 161 16.31 -18.81 -11.52
N ASN A 162 16.66 -19.22 -12.74
CA ASN A 162 17.60 -18.47 -13.60
C ASN A 162 17.01 -17.15 -14.11
N TYR A 163 15.68 -17.03 -14.14
CA TYR A 163 14.95 -15.87 -14.64
C TYR A 163 14.28 -15.08 -13.52
N ARG A 164 14.67 -15.29 -12.27
CA ARG A 164 14.04 -14.68 -11.09
C ARG A 164 13.86 -13.17 -11.20
N THR A 165 14.91 -12.47 -11.65
CA THR A 165 14.88 -11.01 -11.80
C THR A 165 13.90 -10.58 -12.90
N GLU A 166 13.89 -11.29 -14.03
CA GLU A 166 12.98 -10.99 -15.14
C GLU A 166 11.52 -11.28 -14.77
N LEU A 167 11.26 -12.37 -14.05
CA LEU A 167 9.94 -12.71 -13.52
C LEU A 167 9.44 -11.64 -12.54
N THR A 168 10.32 -11.09 -11.71
CA THR A 168 9.95 -10.04 -10.76
C THR A 168 9.53 -8.79 -11.53
N TYR A 169 10.36 -8.28 -12.44
CA TYR A 169 10.01 -7.11 -13.24
C TYR A 169 8.78 -7.33 -14.11
N ALA A 170 8.62 -8.52 -14.68
CA ALA A 170 7.43 -8.88 -15.46
C ALA A 170 6.17 -8.84 -14.60
N ALA A 171 6.22 -9.40 -13.38
CA ALA A 171 5.08 -9.37 -12.46
C ALA A 171 4.76 -7.97 -11.96
N GLU A 172 5.78 -7.15 -11.69
CA GLU A 172 5.61 -5.74 -11.32
C GLU A 172 4.93 -4.94 -12.44
N ILE A 173 5.43 -5.03 -13.68
CA ILE A 173 4.83 -4.36 -14.85
C ILE A 173 3.40 -4.86 -15.08
N LEU A 174 3.18 -6.17 -15.05
CA LEU A 174 1.85 -6.76 -15.21
C LEU A 174 0.91 -6.31 -14.10
N GLY A 175 1.38 -6.27 -12.86
CA GLY A 175 0.59 -5.81 -11.72
C GLY A 175 0.14 -4.36 -11.88
N ALA A 176 1.05 -3.47 -12.27
CA ALA A 176 0.72 -2.07 -12.57
C ALA A 176 -0.33 -1.96 -13.68
N LEU A 177 -0.15 -2.72 -14.77
CA LEU A 177 -1.10 -2.73 -15.89
C LEU A 177 -2.47 -3.27 -15.47
N ILE A 178 -2.53 -4.35 -14.67
CA ILE A 178 -3.78 -4.91 -14.17
C ILE A 178 -4.55 -3.86 -13.37
N VAL A 179 -3.90 -3.18 -12.42
CA VAL A 179 -4.58 -2.16 -11.60
C VAL A 179 -5.11 -1.02 -12.47
N VAL A 180 -4.31 -0.50 -13.39
CA VAL A 180 -4.72 0.61 -14.25
C VAL A 180 -5.85 0.20 -15.17
N VAL A 181 -5.72 -0.92 -15.88
CA VAL A 181 -6.73 -1.38 -16.85
C VAL A 181 -8.04 -1.73 -16.15
N VAL A 182 -7.99 -2.52 -15.08
CA VAL A 182 -9.19 -2.94 -14.35
C VAL A 182 -9.83 -1.75 -13.63
N GLY A 183 -9.03 -0.94 -12.93
CA GLY A 183 -9.52 0.25 -12.22
C GLY A 183 -10.19 1.25 -13.16
N LEU A 184 -9.57 1.57 -14.29
CA LEU A 184 -10.16 2.46 -15.29
C LEU A 184 -11.39 1.86 -15.99
N ALA A 185 -11.40 0.55 -16.25
CA ALA A 185 -12.56 -0.12 -16.84
C ALA A 185 -13.79 -0.06 -15.92
N ILE A 186 -13.60 -0.29 -14.62
CA ILE A 186 -14.68 -0.21 -13.62
C ILE A 186 -15.12 1.25 -13.44
N ALA A 187 -14.16 2.20 -13.34
CA ALA A 187 -14.44 3.63 -13.22
C ALA A 187 -15.25 4.17 -14.41
N LYS A 188 -14.92 3.76 -15.64
CA LYS A 188 -15.68 4.13 -16.85
C LYS A 188 -17.11 3.59 -16.81
N ARG A 189 -17.30 2.33 -16.41
CA ARG A 189 -18.63 1.70 -16.32
C ARG A 189 -19.55 2.42 -15.33
N LYS A 190 -19.02 2.86 -14.18
CA LYS A 190 -19.80 3.62 -13.19
C LYS A 190 -20.27 4.98 -13.72
N LYS A 191 -19.41 5.72 -14.43
CA LYS A 191 -19.77 7.04 -14.98
C LYS A 191 -20.88 6.98 -16.04
N THR A 192 -21.00 5.88 -16.78
CA THR A 192 -22.05 5.70 -17.79
C THR A 192 -23.45 5.46 -17.21
N THR A 193 -23.55 4.87 -16.01
CA THR A 193 -24.83 4.51 -15.38
C THR A 193 -25.56 5.70 -14.74
N THR A 194 -24.86 6.80 -14.46
CA THR A 194 -25.40 8.01 -13.81
C THR A 194 -25.87 9.09 -14.78
N THR A 195 -26.17 8.75 -16.04
CA THR A 195 -26.80 9.70 -16.98
C THR A 195 -28.31 9.71 -16.73
N PRO A 196 -28.94 10.83 -16.29
CA PRO A 196 -30.40 10.89 -16.17
C PRO A 196 -31.02 10.81 -17.56
N HIS A 197 -32.02 9.94 -17.74
CA HIS A 197 -32.96 10.05 -18.84
C HIS A 197 -33.65 11.42 -18.75
N ALA A 198 -33.21 12.35 -19.59
CA ALA A 198 -33.96 13.55 -19.93
C ALA A 198 -34.56 13.34 -21.32
N VAL A 199 -35.81 12.86 -21.35
CA VAL A 199 -36.84 13.20 -22.35
C VAL A 199 -38.17 13.24 -21.62
#